data_AF-A0A4Q3W894-F1
#
_entry.id   AF-A0A4Q3W894-F1
#
_cell.length_a   1.000
_cell.length_b   1.000
_cell.length_c   1.000
_cell.angle_alpha   90.00
_cell.angle_beta   90.00
_cell.angle_gamma   90.00
#
_symmetry.space_group_name_H-M   'P 1'
#
loop_
_entity.id
_entity.type
_entity.pdbx_description
1 polymer ?
#
loop_
_entity_poly.entity_id
_entity_poly.type
_entity_poly.pdbx_seq_one_letter_code
_entity_poly.pdbx_strand_id
1 'polypeptide(L)' 'GDQTGGRVFLFLFTDNFQRDYDNYTSRGVKFVRSPEDLLYGKVAVFEDLYGNLWDLIEPNEKNKGYLNSKAAE' A
#
# COMPACT_ATOMS: atom_id res chain seq x y z
N GLY A 1 3.95 16.04 9.45
CA GLY A 1 4.51 15.09 8.49
C GLY A 1 5.14 15.89 7.38
N ASP A 2 6.47 15.96 7.38
CA ASP A 2 7.26 16.41 6.23
C ASP A 2 8.65 15.74 6.25
N GLN A 3 8.72 14.56 6.85
CA GLN A 3 9.98 13.84 7.03
C GLN A 3 10.51 13.26 5.70
N THR A 4 9.69 13.28 4.65
CA THR A 4 9.99 12.73 3.32
C THR A 4 9.91 13.76 2.20
N GLY A 5 9.72 15.05 2.50
CA GLY A 5 9.53 16.09 1.48
C GLY A 5 8.30 15.84 0.61
N GLY A 6 7.20 15.41 1.23
CA GLY A 6 5.92 15.13 0.55
C GLY A 6 5.87 13.82 -0.26
N ARG A 7 6.78 12.87 -0.05
CA ARG A 7 6.82 11.57 -0.74
C ARG A 7 6.32 10.43 0.15
N VAL A 8 5.97 9.30 -0.47
CA VAL A 8 5.65 8.06 0.25
C VAL A 8 6.84 7.67 1.14
N PHE A 9 6.54 7.39 2.40
CA PHE A 9 7.52 7.01 3.41
C PHE A 9 7.67 5.49 3.52
N LEU A 10 6.54 4.77 3.58
CA LEU A 10 6.51 3.34 3.87
C LEU A 10 5.52 2.61 2.96
N PHE A 11 5.76 1.31 2.79
CA PHE A 11 4.92 0.38 2.06
C PHE A 11 4.24 -0.59 3.03
N LEU A 12 2.93 -0.76 2.89
CA LEU A 12 2.13 -1.72 3.65
C LEU A 12 1.53 -2.75 2.69
N PHE A 13 1.95 -4.00 2.80
CA PHE A 13 1.45 -5.09 1.96
C PHE A 13 0.21 -5.74 2.58
N THR A 14 -0.76 -6.10 1.74
CA THR A 14 -1.97 -6.83 2.12
C THR A 14 -2.24 -8.00 1.17
N ASP A 15 -2.95 -9.00 1.69
CA ASP A 15 -3.50 -10.14 0.97
C ASP A 15 -4.91 -9.88 0.41
N ASN A 16 -5.56 -8.79 0.83
CA ASN A 16 -6.88 -8.40 0.38
C ASN A 16 -7.03 -6.87 0.39
N PHE A 17 -6.77 -6.26 -0.76
CA PHE A 17 -6.79 -4.81 -0.89
C PHE A 17 -8.15 -4.20 -0.52
N GLN A 18 -9.23 -4.77 -1.06
CA GLN A 18 -10.56 -4.20 -0.93
C GLN A 18 -11.03 -4.21 0.53
N ARG A 19 -10.83 -5.33 1.24
CA ARG A 19 -11.15 -5.46 2.67
C ARG A 19 -10.47 -4.37 3.49
N ASP A 20 -9.17 -4.17 3.28
CA ASP A 20 -8.40 -3.24 4.11
C ASP A 20 -8.67 -1.79 3.72
N TYR A 21 -8.84 -1.50 2.43
CA TYR A 21 -9.27 -0.20 1.95
C TYR A 21 -10.62 0.22 2.55
N ASP A 22 -11.62 -0.68 2.57
CA ASP A 22 -12.95 -0.41 3.13
C ASP A 22 -12.89 -0.26 4.66
N ASN A 23 -12.11 -1.10 5.33
CA ASN A 23 -11.86 -0.98 6.77
C ASN A 23 -11.19 0.35 7.13
N TYR A 24 -10.27 0.84 6.31
CA TYR A 24 -9.55 2.09 6.57
C TYR A 24 -10.46 3.28 6.31
N THR A 25 -11.18 3.26 5.18
CA THR A 25 -12.15 4.29 4.81
C THR A 25 -13.26 4.42 5.85
N SER A 26 -13.83 3.30 6.31
CA SER A 26 -14.86 3.29 7.36
C SER A 26 -14.37 3.81 8.71
N ARG A 27 -13.06 3.75 8.97
CA ARG A 27 -12.40 4.31 10.16
C ARG A 27 -11.96 5.78 9.98
N GLY A 28 -12.27 6.39 8.83
CA GLY A 28 -11.94 7.79 8.55
C GLY A 28 -10.50 8.04 8.10
N VAL A 29 -9.77 7.00 7.68
CA VAL A 29 -8.44 7.16 7.07
C VAL A 29 -8.57 7.91 5.75
N LYS A 30 -7.72 8.92 5.55
CA LYS A 30 -7.73 9.77 4.37
C LYS A 30 -6.82 9.19 3.29
N PHE A 31 -7.40 8.74 2.19
CA PHE A 31 -6.66 8.39 0.98
C PHE A 31 -6.40 9.64 0.14
N VAL A 32 -5.13 9.91 -0.16
CA VAL A 32 -4.68 11.02 -1.01
C VAL A 32 -4.53 10.61 -2.47
N ARG A 33 -4.35 9.30 -2.73
CA ARG A 33 -4.46 8.69 -4.05
C ARG A 33 -5.42 7.52 -3.97
N SER A 34 -6.46 7.57 -4.80
CA SER A 34 -7.43 6.48 -4.93
C SER A 34 -6.76 5.17 -5.37
N PRO A 35 -7.41 4.01 -5.16
CA PRO A 35 -6.91 2.74 -5.65
C PRO A 35 -6.66 2.75 -7.16
N GLU A 36 -5.49 2.28 -7.57
CA GLU A 36 -5.07 2.14 -8.96
C GLU A 36 -4.45 0.77 -9.20
N ASP A 37 -4.83 0.13 -10.30
CA ASP A 37 -4.24 -1.13 -10.75
C ASP A 37 -2.97 -0.86 -11.54
N LEU A 38 -1.82 -1.24 -10.99
CA LEU A 38 -0.50 -1.07 -11.60
C LEU A 38 0.08 -2.44 -12.00
N LEU A 39 1.13 -2.40 -12.84
CA LEU A 39 1.80 -3.60 -13.36
C LEU A 39 2.31 -4.56 -12.27
N TYR A 40 2.44 -4.09 -11.04
CA TYR A 40 3.01 -4.81 -9.90
C TYR A 40 2.01 -5.07 -8.77
N GLY A 41 0.74 -4.66 -8.92
CA GLY A 41 -0.29 -4.81 -7.89
C GLY A 41 -1.29 -3.66 -7.87
N LYS A 42 -2.27 -3.77 -6.99
CA LYS A 42 -3.21 -2.68 -6.70
C LYS A 42 -2.65 -1.80 -5.60
N VAL A 43 -2.71 -0.48 -5.78
CA VAL A 43 -2.09 0.49 -4.86
C VAL A 43 -3.00 1.66 -4.55
N ALA A 44 -3.05 2.09 -3.28
CA ALA A 44 -3.58 3.41 -2.90
C ALA A 44 -2.65 4.08 -1.89
N VAL A 45 -2.67 5.41 -1.85
CA VAL A 45 -1.86 6.19 -0.90
C VAL A 45 -2.77 6.79 0.16
N PHE A 46 -2.46 6.58 1.43
CA PHE A 46 -3.12 7.24 2.54
C PHE A 46 -2.16 8.04 3.42
N GLU A 47 -2.73 8.97 4.18
CA GLU A 47 -2.04 9.82 5.13
C GLU A 47 -2.33 9.33 6.56
N ASP A 48 -1.30 9.12 7.38
CA ASP A 48 -1.47 8.79 8.80
C ASP A 48 -1.73 10.06 9.66
N LEU A 49 -1.99 9.88 10.96
CA LEU A 49 -2.29 10.98 11.89
C LEU A 49 -1.15 12.00 12.03
N TYR A 50 0.07 11.64 11.62
CA TYR A 50 1.25 12.50 11.68
C TYR A 50 1.57 13.14 10.33
N GLY A 51 0.77 12.87 9.29
CA GLY A 51 0.97 13.37 7.94
C GLY A 51 2.02 12.59 7.13
N ASN A 52 2.36 11.35 7.52
CA ASN A 52 3.21 10.51 6.67
C ASN A 52 2.36 9.81 5.61
N LEU A 53 2.92 9.65 4.42
CA LEU A 53 2.27 8.98 3.30
C LEU A 53 2.67 7.50 3.24
N TRP A 54 1.68 6.64 3.06
CA TRP A 54 1.83 5.19 3.00
C TRP A 54 1.22 4.64 1.72
N ASP A 55 1.93 3.76 1.03
CA ASP A 55 1.37 2.95 -0.05
C ASP A 55 0.77 1.66 0.55
N LEU A 56 -0.54 1.49 0.47
CA LEU A 56 -1.20 0.19 0.67
C LEU A 56 -1.09 -0.58 -0.65
N ILE A 57 -0.51 -1.78 -0.63
CA ILE A 57 -0.22 -2.57 -1.84
C ILE A 57 -0.73 -3.99 -1.67
N GLU A 58 -1.53 -4.45 -2.63
CA GLU A 58 -1.76 -5.88 -2.86
C GLU A 58 -0.93 -6.31 -4.07
N PRO A 59 0.16 -7.07 -3.87
CA PRO A 59 1.03 -7.47 -4.95
C PRO A 59 0.31 -8.47 -5.85
N ASN A 60 0.44 -8.30 -7.17
CA ASN A 60 -0.08 -9.27 -8.12
C ASN A 60 0.80 -10.52 -8.18
N GLU A 61 0.33 -11.60 -8.83
CA GLU A 61 1.06 -12.87 -8.95
C GLU A 61 2.50 -12.71 -9.46
N LYS A 62 2.75 -11.74 -10.35
CA LYS A 62 4.08 -11.48 -10.93
C LYS A 62 5.02 -10.73 -9.99
N ASN A 63 4.48 -10.06 -8.97
CA ASN A 63 5.21 -9.26 -7.98
C ASN A 63 5.12 -9.83 -6.56
N LYS A 64 4.54 -11.03 -6.38
CA LYS A 64 4.73 -11.83 -5.15
C LYS A 64 6.21 -12.25 -4.96
N GLY A 65 7.02 -12.10 -6.00
CA GLY A 65 8.34 -12.70 -6.20
C GLY A 65 9.52 -12.19 -5.37
N TYR A 66 9.39 -11.22 -4.46
CA TYR A 66 10.47 -10.95 -3.47
C TYR A 66 10.31 -11.75 -2.17
N LEU A 67 9.19 -12.45 -1.97
CA LEU A 67 8.97 -13.34 -0.82
C LEU A 67 9.30 -14.81 -1.13
N ASN A 68 9.31 -15.21 -2.40
CA ASN A 68 9.50 -16.60 -2.82
C ASN A 68 10.86 -16.90 -3.48
N SER A 69 11.80 -15.97 -3.53
CA SER A 69 13.14 -16.20 -4.11
C SER A 69 14.11 -16.98 -3.21
N LYS A 70 13.62 -17.71 -2.20
CA LYS A 70 14.40 -18.66 -1.37
C LYS A 70 13.69 -19.99 -1.09
N ALA A 71 12.85 -20.47 -2.02
CA ALA A 71 12.40 -21.86 -2.03
C ALA A 71 12.91 -22.61 -3.28
N ALA A 72 14.06 -22.19 -3.80
CA ALA A 72 14.83 -22.90 -4.81
C ALA A 72 16.27 -23.09 -4.31
N GLU A 73 16.43 -24.06 -3.40
CA GLU A 73 17.52 -25.03 -3.39
C GLU A 73 17.04 -26.31 -2.69
#